data_AF-A0A6G2BDF1-F1
#
_entry.id   AF-A0A6G2BDF1-F1
#
_cell.length_a   1.000
_cell.length_b   1.000
_cell.length_c   1.000
_cell.angle_alpha   90.00
_cell.angle_beta   90.00
_cell.angle_gamma   90.00
#
_symmetry.space_group_name_H-M   'P 1'
#
loop_
_entity.id
_entity.type
_entity.pdbx_description
1 polymer ?
#
loop_
_entity_poly.entity_id
_entity_poly.type
_entity_poly.pdbx_seq_one_letter_code
_entity_poly.pdbx_strand_id
1 'polypeptide(L)' 'MAGVNTKPERTWLDRVREEDELLQRLTTETEEALRRRAEALKEGKTETGSIYQVAKLTGHTWPTVNNAIKKYTTT' A
#
# COMPACT_ATOMS: atom_id res chain seq x y z
N MET A 1 -8.16 -46.92 21.69
CA MET A 1 -7.11 -45.95 22.08
C MET A 1 -7.09 -44.85 21.03
N ALA A 2 -7.94 -43.83 21.15
CA ALA A 2 -7.93 -42.69 20.23
C ALA A 2 -6.77 -41.78 20.63
N GLY A 3 -5.73 -41.72 19.80
CA GLY A 3 -4.62 -40.80 19.99
C GLY A 3 -5.12 -39.36 19.89
N VAL A 4 -5.02 -38.62 20.98
CA VAL A 4 -5.34 -37.18 21.01
C VAL A 4 -4.34 -36.50 20.09
N ASN A 5 -4.81 -36.03 18.94
CA ASN A 5 -4.04 -35.21 18.03
C ASN A 5 -3.90 -33.81 18.65
N THR A 6 -2.96 -33.65 19.60
CA THR A 6 -2.60 -32.33 20.14
C THR A 6 -1.63 -31.67 19.17
N LYS A 7 -2.16 -31.09 18.09
CA LYS A 7 -1.45 -29.98 17.44
C LYS A 7 -1.28 -28.94 18.55
N PRO A 8 -0.04 -28.53 18.93
CA PRO A 8 0.11 -27.55 19.99
C PRO A 8 -0.71 -26.32 19.59
N GLU A 9 -1.63 -25.89 20.45
CA GLU A 9 -2.38 -24.66 20.20
C GLU A 9 -1.35 -23.54 19.97
N ARG A 10 -1.46 -22.84 18.83
CA ARG A 10 -0.58 -21.71 18.52
C ARG A 10 -0.64 -20.74 19.69
N THR A 11 0.52 -20.42 20.26
CA THR A 11 0.57 -19.48 21.37
C THR A 11 0.11 -18.10 20.87
N TRP A 12 -0.24 -17.20 21.80
CA TRP A 12 -0.52 -15.81 21.40
C TRP A 12 0.72 -15.16 20.75
N LEU A 13 1.93 -15.57 21.15
CA LEU A 13 3.18 -15.07 20.58
C LEU A 13 3.36 -15.52 19.12
N ASP A 14 3.03 -16.77 18.80
CA ASP A 14 3.11 -17.27 17.42
C ASP A 14 2.14 -16.51 16.51
N ARG A 15 0.92 -16.25 17.00
CA ARG A 15 -0.07 -15.47 16.25
C ARG A 15 0.40 -14.03 15.99
N VAL A 16 1.01 -13.37 16.98
CA VAL A 16 1.57 -12.03 16.80
C VAL A 16 2.68 -12.02 15.75
N ARG A 17 3.61 -13.00 15.80
CA ARG A 17 4.70 -13.10 14.83
C ARG A 17 4.20 -13.29 13.40
N GLU A 18 3.21 -14.14 13.20
CA GLU A 18 2.60 -14.37 11.89
C GLU A 18 1.95 -13.09 11.33
N GLU A 19 1.25 -12.32 12.16
CA GLU A 19 0.66 -11.04 11.75
C GLU A 19 1.73 -9.98 11.46
N ASP A 20 2.80 -9.92 12.24
CA ASP A 20 3.93 -9.01 11.99
C ASP A 20 4.60 -9.31 10.65
N GLU A 21 4.83 -10.60 10.34
CA GLU A 21 5.36 -11.04 9.04
C GLU A 21 4.42 -10.69 7.88
N LEU A 22 3.10 -10.83 8.08
CA LEU A 22 2.10 -10.43 7.09
C LEU A 22 2.11 -8.92 6.87
N LEU A 23 2.10 -8.12 7.94
CA LEU A 23 2.15 -6.67 7.87
C LEU A 23 3.43 -6.18 7.17
N GLN A 24 4.57 -6.83 7.42
CA GLN A 24 5.81 -6.49 6.73
C GLN A 24 5.73 -6.71 5.21
N ARG A 25 5.16 -7.84 4.78
CA ARG A 25 4.94 -8.12 3.34
C ARG A 25 3.96 -7.13 2.72
N LEU A 26 2.81 -6.94 3.35
CA LEU A 26 1.78 -5.99 2.88
C LEU A 26 2.30 -4.56 2.82
N THR A 27 3.16 -4.16 3.77
CA THR A 27 3.80 -2.84 3.75
C THR A 27 4.66 -2.69 2.49
N THR A 28 5.51 -3.68 2.19
CA THR A 28 6.34 -3.66 0.98
C THR A 28 5.49 -3.59 -0.29
N GLU A 29 4.49 -4.46 -0.42
CA GLU A 29 3.59 -4.48 -1.58
C GLU A 29 2.80 -3.17 -1.74
N THR A 30 2.36 -2.60 -0.61
CA THR A 30 1.64 -1.32 -0.58
C THR A 30 2.56 -0.18 -1.01
N GLU A 31 3.80 -0.14 -0.53
CA GLU A 31 4.77 0.90 -0.93
C GLU A 31 5.03 0.86 -2.44
N GLU A 32 5.24 -0.32 -3.01
CA GLU A 32 5.42 -0.46 -4.46
C GLU A 32 4.18 -0.05 -5.24
N ALA A 33 2.99 -0.44 -4.78
CA ALA A 33 1.73 -0.03 -5.39
C ALA A 33 1.55 1.49 -5.34
N LEU A 34 1.91 2.13 -4.23
CA LEU A 34 1.88 3.58 -4.08
C LEU A 34 2.86 4.27 -5.03
N ARG A 35 4.06 3.72 -5.25
CA ARG A 35 5.01 4.23 -6.27
C ARG A 35 4.44 4.15 -7.68
N ARG A 36 3.93 2.98 -8.08
CA ARG A 36 3.29 2.80 -9.41
C ARG A 36 2.12 3.76 -9.60
N ARG A 37 1.27 3.92 -8.58
CA ARG A 37 0.15 4.86 -8.60
C ARG A 37 0.62 6.31 -8.73
N ALA A 38 1.70 6.69 -8.05
CA ALA A 38 2.23 8.05 -8.09
C ALA A 38 2.82 8.40 -9.47
N GLU A 39 3.49 7.46 -10.14
CA GLU A 39 3.94 7.65 -11.53
C GLU A 39 2.75 7.83 -12.48
N ALA A 40 1.69 7.02 -12.37
CA ALA A 40 0.48 7.20 -13.17
C ALA A 40 -0.19 8.57 -12.95
N LEU A 41 -0.18 9.09 -11.71
CA LEU A 41 -0.69 10.44 -11.43
C LEU A 41 0.19 11.54 -12.06
N LYS A 42 1.50 11.32 -12.12
CA LYS A 42 2.47 12.24 -12.74
C LYS A 42 2.34 12.23 -14.27
N GLU A 43 2.11 11.07 -14.87
CA GLU A 43 1.75 10.92 -16.29
C GLU A 43 0.45 11.67 -16.58
N GLY A 44 -0.62 11.42 -15.82
CA GLY A 44 -1.89 12.13 -15.99
C GLY A 44 -1.77 13.65 -15.81
N LYS A 45 -0.89 14.13 -14.92
CA LYS A 45 -0.57 15.56 -14.79
C LYS A 45 0.07 16.10 -16.07
N THR A 46 0.94 15.31 -16.69
CA THR A 46 1.66 15.67 -17.91
C THR A 46 0.70 15.72 -19.11
N GLU A 47 -0.19 14.73 -19.25
CA GLU A 47 -1.18 14.67 -20.32
C GLU A 47 -2.25 15.77 -20.22
N THR A 48 -2.73 16.05 -19.01
CA THR A 48 -3.79 17.06 -18.80
C THR A 48 -3.25 18.48 -18.67
N GLY A 49 -1.94 18.65 -18.44
CA GLY A 49 -1.31 19.91 -18.09
C GLY A 49 -1.75 20.48 -16.72
N SER A 50 -2.59 19.78 -15.95
CA SER A 50 -3.17 20.31 -14.72
C SER A 50 -3.37 19.23 -13.67
N ILE A 51 -2.66 19.38 -12.57
CA ILE A 51 -2.82 18.55 -11.38
C ILE A 51 -4.21 18.70 -10.72
N TYR A 52 -4.89 19.84 -10.90
CA TYR A 52 -6.28 20.01 -10.46
C TYR A 52 -7.24 19.15 -11.29
N GLN A 53 -6.99 19.02 -12.60
CA GLN A 53 -7.80 18.16 -13.47
C GLN A 53 -7.62 16.69 -13.11
N VAL A 54 -6.38 16.26 -12.85
CA VAL A 54 -6.10 14.90 -12.33
C VAL A 54 -6.84 14.63 -11.02
N ALA A 55 -6.80 15.59 -10.08
CA ALA A 55 -7.50 15.47 -8.81
C ALA A 55 -9.02 15.31 -9.01
N LYS A 56 -9.63 16.11 -9.88
CA LYS A 56 -11.05 15.99 -10.25
C LYS A 56 -11.37 14.63 -10.89
N LEU A 57 -10.57 14.18 -11.85
CA LEU A 57 -10.77 12.90 -12.56
C LEU A 57 -10.63 11.68 -11.64
N THR A 58 -9.77 11.77 -10.63
CA THR A 58 -9.51 10.69 -9.67
C THR A 58 -10.34 10.77 -8.40
N GLY A 59 -11.22 11.77 -8.26
CA GLY A 59 -12.03 11.96 -7.06
C GLY A 59 -11.22 12.33 -5.82
N HIS A 60 -10.06 12.95 -5.99
CA HIS A 60 -9.15 13.34 -4.91
C HIS A 60 -9.00 14.86 -4.82
N THR A 61 -8.43 15.30 -3.69
CA THR A 61 -8.02 16.71 -3.56
C THR A 61 -6.68 16.94 -4.24
N TRP A 62 -6.46 18.16 -4.75
CA TRP A 62 -5.17 18.54 -5.34
C TRP A 62 -3.97 18.27 -4.41
N PRO A 63 -4.00 18.62 -3.10
CA PRO A 63 -2.90 18.31 -2.19
C PRO A 63 -2.61 16.80 -2.10
N THR A 64 -3.65 15.95 -2.08
CA THR A 64 -3.48 14.49 -2.03
C THR A 64 -2.70 13.98 -3.24
N VAL A 65 -3.07 14.43 -4.44
CA VAL A 65 -2.37 14.04 -5.68
C VAL A 65 -0.93 14.56 -5.69
N ASN A 66 -0.74 15.84 -5.34
CA ASN A 66 0.56 16.48 -5.32
C ASN A 66 1.53 15.81 -4.35
N ASN A 67 1.05 15.49 -3.14
CA ASN A 67 1.86 14.85 -2.12
C ASN A 67 2.19 13.41 -2.49
N ALA A 68 1.26 12.67 -3.11
CA ALA A 68 1.54 11.31 -3.60
C ALA A 68 2.65 11.32 -4.65
N ILE A 69 2.57 12.20 -5.66
CA ILE A 69 3.62 12.36 -6.68
C ILE A 69 4.95 12.70 -6.00
N LYS A 70 5.00 13.78 -5.21
CA LYS A 70 6.23 14.22 -4.54
C LYS A 70 6.86 13.13 -3.68
N LYS A 71 6.06 12.40 -2.90
CA LYS A 71 6.56 11.41 -1.94
C LYS A 71 7.13 10.18 -2.63
N TYR A 72 6.53 9.74 -3.74
CA TYR A 72 6.80 8.41 -4.30
C TYR A 72 7.45 8.42 -5.68
N THR A 73 7.64 9.59 -6.33
CA THR A 73 8.34 9.72 -7.61
C THR A 73 9.63 10.55 -7.53
N THR A 74 10.08 10.90 -6.32
CA THR A 74 11.34 11.62 -6.11
C THR A 74 12.41 10.60 -5.77
N THR A 75 13.44 10.53 -6.60
CA THR A 75 14.63 9.66 -6.45
C THR A 75 15.49 10.10 -5.28
#